data_AF-A0A139DQA8-F1
#
_entry.id   AF-A0A139DQA8-F1
#
_cell.length_a   1.000
_cell.length_b   1.000
_cell.length_c   1.000
_cell.angle_alpha   90.00
_cell.angle_beta   90.00
_cell.angle_gamma   90.00
#
_symmetry.space_group_name_H-M   'P 1'
#
loop_
_entity.id
_entity.type
_entity.pdbx_description
1 polymer ?
#
loop_
_entity_poly.entity_id
_entity_poly.type
_entity_poly.pdbx_seq_one_letter_code
_entity_poly.pdbx_strand_id
1 'polypeptide(L)'
;MTKKAASPLDALLHPILTYPGVEVLSLTRTKAIVSFEGWVYEIKRCNGQVVQWRIDTGDGYTDSFFAEVKHFVNRYLRKVFSVPFNSNKKWTDHDISVFDEMVALNCTLEQISDELDRSTLSVKVRLADITGCFAWKYVEDDDYAQVPVDDVTALLNQELNAAIEREIS
;
A
#
# COMPACT_ATOMS: atom_id res chain seq x y z
N MET A 1 37.24 18.42 5.21
CA MET A 1 36.07 17.56 5.49
C MET A 1 34.99 17.86 4.47
N THR A 2 34.91 17.06 3.41
CA THR A 2 33.88 17.20 2.36
C THR A 2 32.56 16.65 2.88
N LYS A 3 31.55 17.51 3.07
CA LYS A 3 30.17 17.07 3.32
C LYS A 3 29.75 16.20 2.14
N LYS A 4 29.65 14.90 2.36
CA LYS A 4 29.18 13.93 1.36
C LYS A 4 27.73 14.32 1.07
N ALA A 5 27.43 14.70 -0.17
CA ALA A 5 26.07 15.04 -0.56
C ALA A 5 25.14 13.88 -0.20
N ALA A 6 24.04 14.18 0.50
CA ALA A 6 23.02 13.20 0.85
C ALA A 6 22.56 12.51 -0.43
N SER A 7 22.52 11.18 -0.42
CA SER A 7 22.09 10.43 -1.58
C SER A 7 20.60 10.71 -1.85
N PRO A 8 20.10 10.58 -3.10
CA PRO A 8 18.67 10.68 -3.39
C PRO A 8 17.80 9.72 -2.56
N LEU A 9 18.40 8.62 -2.06
CA LEU A 9 17.75 7.71 -1.13
C LEU A 9 17.65 8.31 0.28
N ASP A 10 18.68 9.01 0.76
CA ASP A 10 18.71 9.63 2.09
C ASP A 10 17.62 10.69 2.22
N ALA A 11 17.40 11.49 1.16
CA ALA A 11 16.35 12.49 1.12
C ALA A 11 14.94 11.85 1.09
N LEU A 12 14.77 10.79 0.32
CA LEU A 12 13.51 10.05 0.24
C LEU A 12 13.16 9.36 1.56
N LEU A 13 14.15 8.72 2.19
CA LEU A 13 13.98 8.01 3.45
C LEU A 13 14.07 8.91 4.67
N HIS A 14 14.28 10.22 4.51
CA HIS A 14 14.42 11.16 5.60
C HIS A 14 13.32 11.06 6.67
N PRO A 15 12.02 10.86 6.32
CA PRO A 15 10.95 10.67 7.31
C PRO A 15 11.10 9.41 8.18
N ILE A 16 11.78 8.38 7.67
CA ILE A 16 12.07 7.14 8.40
C ILE A 16 13.33 7.30 9.22
N LEU A 17 14.41 7.79 8.59
CA LEU A 17 15.74 7.90 9.20
C LEU A 17 15.80 8.91 10.35
N THR A 18 14.87 9.86 10.40
CA THR A 18 14.78 10.85 11.49
C THR A 18 13.65 10.57 12.48
N TYR A 19 12.92 9.47 12.31
CA TYR A 19 11.82 9.15 13.21
C TYR A 19 12.34 8.75 14.60
N PRO A 20 11.76 9.27 15.70
CA PRO A 20 12.21 8.94 17.04
C PRO A 20 12.18 7.44 17.32
N GLY A 21 13.29 6.90 17.86
CA GLY A 21 13.41 5.48 18.20
C GLY A 21 13.82 4.59 17.03
N VAL A 22 13.94 5.12 15.81
CA VAL A 22 14.54 4.39 14.68
C VAL A 22 16.05 4.43 14.80
N GLU A 23 16.69 3.25 14.73
CA GLU A 23 18.13 3.10 14.67
C GLU A 23 18.56 2.68 13.26
N VAL A 24 19.57 3.34 12.71
CA VAL A 24 20.09 3.02 11.38
C VAL A 24 21.21 1.99 11.52
N LEU A 25 20.92 0.74 11.16
CA LEU A 25 21.89 -0.37 11.21
C LEU A 25 22.80 -0.39 9.98
N SER A 26 22.27 -0.05 8.81
CA SER A 26 23.04 0.03 7.57
C SER A 26 22.42 1.04 6.61
N LEU A 27 23.23 1.84 5.94
CA LEU A 27 22.77 2.73 4.88
C LEU A 27 23.73 2.69 3.70
N THR A 28 23.21 2.34 2.53
CA THR A 28 23.93 2.36 1.25
C THR A 28 23.18 3.24 0.27
N ARG A 29 23.72 3.42 -0.94
CA ARG A 29 23.05 4.16 -2.02
C ARG A 29 21.72 3.54 -2.48
N THR A 30 21.51 2.26 -2.22
CA THR A 30 20.37 1.49 -2.77
C THR A 30 19.50 0.83 -1.70
N LYS A 31 19.97 0.78 -0.45
CA LYS A 31 19.24 0.18 0.67
C LYS A 31 19.50 0.89 1.99
N ALA A 32 18.50 0.88 2.87
CA ALA A 32 18.65 1.15 4.30
C ALA A 32 18.22 -0.10 5.08
N ILE A 33 18.89 -0.39 6.19
CA ILE A 33 18.47 -1.35 7.19
C ILE A 33 18.30 -0.56 8.48
N VAL A 34 17.11 -0.61 9.06
CA VAL A 34 16.76 0.12 10.27
C VAL A 34 16.15 -0.82 11.29
N SER A 35 16.33 -0.53 12.58
CA SER A 35 15.59 -1.17 13.67
C SER A 35 14.63 -0.19 14.33
N PHE A 36 13.48 -0.70 14.74
CA PHE A 36 12.49 0.05 15.51
C PHE A 36 11.67 -0.93 16.34
N GLU A 37 11.54 -0.65 17.65
CA GLU A 37 10.76 -1.46 18.59
C GLU A 37 11.01 -2.98 18.52
N GLY A 38 12.28 -3.39 18.39
CA GLY A 38 12.68 -4.80 18.33
C GLY A 38 12.53 -5.46 16.97
N TRP A 39 12.04 -4.73 15.95
CA TRP A 39 11.94 -5.21 14.57
C TRP A 39 13.07 -4.66 13.71
N VAL A 40 13.53 -5.45 12.74
CA VAL A 40 14.48 -5.01 11.71
C VAL A 40 13.75 -4.87 10.37
N TYR A 41 14.01 -3.79 9.67
CA TYR A 41 13.42 -3.48 8.37
C TYR A 41 14.52 -3.23 7.35
N GLU A 42 14.41 -3.84 6.18
CA GLU A 42 15.21 -3.49 5.01
C GLU A 42 14.36 -2.70 4.01
N ILE A 43 14.86 -1.55 3.60
CA ILE A 43 14.18 -0.61 2.72
C ILE A 43 15.05 -0.40 1.49
N LYS A 44 14.57 -0.77 0.31
CA LYS A 44 15.28 -0.70 -0.97
C LYS A 44 14.55 0.20 -1.95
N ARG A 45 15.27 0.72 -2.94
CA ARG A 45 14.64 1.31 -4.14
C ARG A 45 14.61 0.27 -5.26
N CYS A 46 13.43 -0.01 -5.81
CA CYS A 46 13.26 -0.79 -7.05
C CYS A 46 12.38 0.00 -8.01
N ASN A 47 12.84 0.21 -9.26
CA ASN A 47 12.08 0.85 -10.33
C ASN A 47 11.42 2.21 -9.96
N GLY A 48 12.08 3.02 -9.13
CA GLY A 48 11.56 4.31 -8.67
C GLY A 48 10.65 4.25 -7.44
N GLN A 49 10.25 3.06 -7.00
CA GLN A 49 9.43 2.81 -5.82
C GLN A 49 10.27 2.31 -4.64
N VAL A 50 9.76 2.50 -3.42
CA VAL A 50 10.41 2.01 -2.19
C VAL A 50 9.84 0.63 -1.85
N VAL A 51 10.69 -0.38 -1.84
CA VAL A 51 10.37 -1.77 -1.48
C VAL A 51 10.82 -2.01 -0.06
N GLN A 52 9.91 -2.48 0.78
CA GLN A 52 10.15 -2.62 2.22
C GLN A 52 10.02 -4.09 2.61
N TRP A 53 10.97 -4.57 3.39
CA TRP A 53 11.03 -5.92 3.94
C TRP A 53 11.07 -5.79 5.46
N ARG A 54 10.12 -6.39 6.16
CA ARG A 54 10.31 -6.69 7.59
C ARG A 54 11.14 -7.97 7.67
N ILE A 55 12.29 -7.92 8.33
CA ILE A 55 13.17 -9.06 8.56
C ILE A 55 12.91 -9.56 9.97
N ASP A 56 12.17 -10.65 10.10
CA ASP A 56 12.06 -11.37 11.36
C ASP A 56 13.22 -12.37 11.49
N THR A 57 13.94 -12.32 12.61
CA THR A 57 15.11 -13.19 12.87
C THR A 57 14.75 -14.55 13.48
N GLY A 58 13.47 -14.84 13.73
CA GLY A 58 13.02 -16.09 14.35
C GLY A 58 12.23 -17.01 13.42
N ASP A 59 11.14 -16.50 12.82
CA ASP A 59 10.01 -17.39 12.45
C ASP A 59 9.61 -17.34 10.96
N GLY A 60 10.43 -16.74 10.09
CA GLY A 60 10.28 -16.89 8.63
C GLY A 60 9.24 -16.02 7.93
N TYR A 61 8.77 -14.94 8.54
CA TYR A 61 7.87 -13.98 7.89
C TYR A 61 8.64 -12.76 7.34
N THR A 62 8.83 -12.72 6.01
CA THR A 62 9.23 -11.50 5.29
C THR A 62 8.00 -10.80 4.71
N ASP A 63 7.43 -9.82 5.43
CA ASP A 63 6.40 -8.94 4.87
C ASP A 63 7.06 -8.07 3.79
N SER A 64 6.64 -8.25 2.54
CA SER A 64 7.19 -7.56 1.37
C SER A 64 6.14 -6.61 0.80
N PHE A 65 6.38 -5.31 0.94
CA PHE A 65 5.41 -4.27 0.59
C PHE A 65 6.00 -3.29 -0.43
N PHE A 66 5.29 -3.10 -1.54
CA PHE A 66 5.62 -2.13 -2.59
C PHE A 66 4.76 -0.88 -2.38
N ALA A 67 5.36 0.18 -1.86
CA ALA A 67 4.60 1.38 -1.50
C ALA A 67 5.47 2.63 -1.39
N GLU A 68 4.82 3.77 -1.21
CA GLU A 68 5.47 5.02 -0.85
C GLU A 68 6.05 4.98 0.57
N VAL A 69 7.02 5.87 0.83
CA VAL A 69 7.62 6.05 2.17
C VAL A 69 6.56 6.42 3.21
N LYS A 70 5.53 7.21 2.82
CA LYS A 70 4.43 7.60 3.72
C LYS A 70 3.73 6.39 4.34
N HIS A 71 3.58 5.31 3.59
CA HIS A 71 2.94 4.08 4.07
C HIS A 71 3.81 3.30 5.06
N PHE A 72 5.14 3.28 4.90
CA PHE A 72 6.04 2.70 5.92
C PHE A 72 5.88 3.45 7.25
N VAL A 73 5.94 4.77 7.18
CA VAL A 73 5.87 5.63 8.37
C VAL A 73 4.53 5.44 9.05
N ASN A 74 3.43 5.46 8.30
CA ASN A 74 2.10 5.28 8.88
C ASN A 74 1.90 3.86 9.45
N ARG A 75 2.43 2.82 8.80
CA ARG A 75 2.26 1.43 9.25
C ARG A 75 3.16 1.05 10.42
N TYR A 76 4.47 1.14 10.23
CA TYR A 76 5.43 0.55 11.15
C TYR A 76 5.87 1.52 12.24
N LEU A 77 5.91 2.83 11.92
CA LEU A 77 6.41 3.83 12.87
C LEU A 77 5.28 4.48 13.68
N ARG A 78 4.16 4.81 13.03
CA ARG A 78 3.01 5.46 13.66
C ARG A 78 1.91 4.47 14.06
N LYS A 79 1.87 3.28 13.47
CA LYS A 79 0.84 2.25 13.71
C LYS A 79 -0.60 2.76 13.49
N VAL A 80 -0.76 3.69 12.55
CA VAL A 80 -2.06 4.28 12.17
C VAL A 80 -2.61 3.68 10.88
N PHE A 81 -1.87 2.76 10.26
CA PHE A 81 -2.24 2.15 8.99
C PHE A 81 -1.92 0.65 9.01
N SER A 82 -2.94 -0.19 8.89
CA SER A 82 -2.79 -1.64 8.78
C SER A 82 -2.96 -2.05 7.32
N VAL A 83 -1.87 -2.50 6.68
CA VAL A 83 -2.04 -3.24 5.41
C VAL A 83 -2.55 -4.63 5.79
N PRO A 84 -3.54 -5.16 5.07
CA PRO A 84 -3.97 -6.54 5.24
C PRO A 84 -2.80 -7.49 5.00
N PHE A 85 -2.84 -8.63 5.67
CA PHE A 85 -1.90 -9.73 5.45
C PHE A 85 -1.91 -10.12 3.95
N ASN A 86 -0.86 -10.78 3.46
CA ASN A 86 -0.90 -11.42 2.13
C ASN A 86 -0.99 -10.51 0.87
N SER A 87 -0.35 -9.33 0.85
CA SER A 87 -0.29 -8.43 -0.32
C SER A 87 0.23 -9.07 -1.64
N ASN A 88 0.99 -10.17 -1.56
CA ASN A 88 1.51 -10.92 -2.71
C ASN A 88 0.76 -12.24 -2.99
N LYS A 89 -0.37 -12.50 -2.32
CA LYS A 89 -1.20 -13.70 -2.54
C LYS A 89 -1.68 -13.73 -3.99
N LYS A 90 -1.40 -14.80 -4.73
CA LYS A 90 -1.94 -14.98 -6.10
C LYS A 90 -3.44 -15.22 -6.01
N TRP A 91 -4.22 -14.66 -6.93
CA TRP A 91 -5.65 -14.96 -7.05
C TRP A 91 -5.85 -16.42 -7.47
N THR A 92 -6.54 -17.18 -6.63
CA THR A 92 -7.01 -18.53 -6.95
C THR A 92 -8.44 -18.47 -7.48
N ASP A 93 -8.89 -19.52 -8.16
CA ASP A 93 -10.28 -19.59 -8.64
C ASP A 93 -11.29 -19.49 -7.49
N HIS A 94 -10.94 -19.99 -6.30
CA HIS A 94 -11.76 -19.84 -5.10
C HIS A 94 -11.82 -18.39 -4.62
N ASP A 95 -10.68 -17.69 -4.54
CA ASP A 95 -10.67 -16.27 -4.17
C ASP A 95 -11.51 -15.44 -5.15
N ILE A 96 -11.46 -15.77 -6.44
CA ILE A 96 -12.24 -15.09 -7.49
C ILE A 96 -13.74 -15.32 -7.27
N SER A 97 -14.14 -16.57 -7.01
CA SER A 97 -15.54 -16.89 -6.74
C SER A 97 -16.09 -16.15 -5.51
N VAL A 98 -15.30 -16.09 -4.42
CA VAL A 98 -15.69 -15.37 -3.20
C VAL A 98 -15.76 -13.87 -3.46
N PHE A 99 -14.76 -13.31 -4.15
CA PHE A 99 -14.75 -11.91 -4.53
C PHE A 99 -15.99 -11.52 -5.35
N ASP A 100 -16.32 -12.28 -6.40
CA ASP A 100 -17.47 -12.00 -7.26
C ASP A 100 -18.80 -12.06 -6.47
N GLU A 101 -18.93 -13.00 -5.53
CA GLU A 101 -20.10 -13.09 -4.63
C GLU A 101 -20.21 -11.86 -3.72
N MET A 102 -19.10 -11.44 -3.10
CA MET A 102 -19.09 -10.28 -2.21
C MET A 102 -19.38 -8.98 -2.94
N VAL A 103 -18.88 -8.82 -4.17
CA VAL A 103 -19.22 -7.68 -5.03
C VAL A 103 -20.72 -7.71 -5.36
N ALA A 104 -21.28 -8.87 -5.70
CA ALA A 104 -22.73 -8.99 -5.96
C ALA A 104 -23.59 -8.71 -4.71
N LEU A 105 -23.07 -8.98 -3.52
CA LEU A 105 -23.69 -8.62 -2.24
C LEU A 105 -23.46 -7.14 -1.84
N ASN A 106 -22.78 -6.38 -2.69
CA ASN A 106 -22.41 -4.98 -2.48
C ASN A 106 -21.67 -4.77 -1.15
N CYS A 107 -20.75 -5.69 -0.82
CA CYS A 107 -19.87 -5.55 0.33
C CYS A 107 -18.95 -4.33 0.17
N THR A 108 -18.45 -3.84 1.29
CA THR A 108 -17.47 -2.74 1.35
C THR A 108 -16.07 -3.24 0.99
N LEU A 109 -15.17 -2.31 0.63
CA LEU A 109 -13.77 -2.63 0.34
C LEU A 109 -13.10 -3.36 1.50
N GLU A 110 -13.33 -2.91 2.75
CA GLU A 110 -12.76 -3.51 3.95
C GLU A 110 -13.28 -4.94 4.18
N GLN A 111 -14.59 -5.16 4.06
CA GLN A 111 -15.17 -6.50 4.20
C GLN A 111 -14.57 -7.49 3.20
N ILE A 112 -14.44 -7.09 1.93
CA ILE A 112 -13.83 -7.93 0.89
C ILE A 112 -12.36 -8.21 1.19
N SER A 113 -11.64 -7.19 1.66
CA SER A 113 -10.24 -7.29 2.06
C SER A 113 -10.05 -8.32 3.17
N ASP A 114 -10.91 -8.26 4.19
CA ASP A 114 -10.85 -9.10 5.38
C ASP A 114 -11.23 -10.54 5.06
N GLU A 115 -12.34 -10.76 4.35
CA GLU A 115 -12.82 -12.11 3.99
C GLU A 115 -11.80 -12.86 3.13
N LEU A 116 -11.16 -12.16 2.18
CA LEU A 116 -10.17 -12.77 1.31
C LEU A 116 -8.78 -12.83 1.91
N ASP A 117 -8.57 -12.22 3.09
CA ASP A 117 -7.26 -12.03 3.70
C ASP A 117 -6.25 -11.45 2.68
N ARG A 118 -6.61 -10.30 2.10
CA ARG A 118 -5.88 -9.63 1.00
C ARG A 118 -5.80 -8.14 1.21
N SER A 119 -4.81 -7.49 0.58
CA SER A 119 -4.70 -6.04 0.61
C SER A 119 -5.85 -5.34 -0.14
N THR A 120 -6.33 -4.23 0.40
CA THR A 120 -7.29 -3.32 -0.25
C THR A 120 -6.81 -2.89 -1.64
N LEU A 121 -5.50 -2.68 -1.83
CA LEU A 121 -4.92 -2.43 -3.15
C LEU A 121 -5.17 -3.59 -4.14
N SER A 122 -4.97 -4.84 -3.72
CA SER A 122 -5.22 -6.01 -4.56
C SER A 122 -6.70 -6.09 -4.95
N VAL A 123 -7.59 -5.81 -3.99
CA VAL A 123 -9.03 -5.77 -4.19
C VAL A 123 -9.43 -4.63 -5.13
N LYS A 124 -8.93 -3.40 -4.93
CA LYS A 124 -9.17 -2.23 -5.79
C LYS A 124 -8.73 -2.43 -7.23
N VAL A 125 -7.56 -3.04 -7.44
CA VAL A 125 -7.09 -3.38 -8.80
C VAL A 125 -8.08 -4.34 -9.46
N ARG A 126 -8.57 -5.35 -8.74
CA ARG A 126 -9.55 -6.31 -9.25
C ARG A 126 -10.91 -5.65 -9.52
N LEU A 127 -11.38 -4.80 -8.60
CA LEU A 127 -12.60 -3.99 -8.76
C LEU A 127 -12.54 -3.13 -10.01
N ALA A 128 -11.41 -2.46 -10.26
CA ALA A 128 -11.21 -1.67 -11.48
C ALA A 128 -11.36 -2.51 -12.74
N ASP A 129 -10.83 -3.74 -12.73
CA ASP A 129 -10.86 -4.64 -13.88
C ASP A 129 -12.28 -5.19 -14.14
N ILE A 130 -13.08 -5.47 -13.11
CA ILE A 130 -14.45 -6.01 -13.27
C ILE A 130 -15.52 -4.91 -13.49
N THR A 131 -15.37 -3.75 -12.86
CA THR A 131 -16.34 -2.64 -12.98
C THR A 131 -16.06 -1.77 -14.21
N GLY A 132 -14.86 -1.88 -14.79
CA GLY A 132 -14.36 -0.97 -15.83
C GLY A 132 -14.02 0.43 -15.31
N CYS A 133 -14.17 0.71 -14.02
CA CYS A 133 -13.87 1.99 -13.41
C CYS A 133 -12.40 2.03 -12.97
N PHE A 134 -11.52 2.52 -13.85
CA PHE A 134 -10.07 2.61 -13.56
C PHE A 134 -9.71 3.51 -12.37
N ALA A 135 -10.62 4.41 -11.97
CA ALA A 135 -10.43 5.31 -10.85
C ALA A 135 -10.24 4.58 -9.50
N TRP A 136 -10.76 3.36 -9.37
CA TRP A 136 -10.51 2.47 -8.23
C TRP A 136 -9.02 2.31 -7.90
N LYS A 137 -8.13 2.35 -8.91
CA LYS A 137 -6.68 2.20 -8.72
C LYS A 137 -6.02 3.39 -8.00
N TYR A 138 -6.73 4.51 -7.88
CA TYR A 138 -6.24 5.77 -7.30
C TYR A 138 -6.95 6.18 -6.01
N VAL A 139 -7.98 5.44 -5.59
CA VAL A 139 -8.63 5.62 -4.29
C VAL A 139 -7.60 5.36 -3.20
N GLU A 140 -7.43 6.25 -2.23
CA GLU A 140 -6.58 6.00 -1.06
C GLU A 140 -7.26 4.95 -0.15
N ASP A 141 -6.49 4.18 0.61
CA ASP A 141 -7.04 3.01 1.34
C ASP A 141 -8.09 3.38 2.41
N ASP A 142 -7.97 4.55 3.03
CA ASP A 142 -8.92 5.04 4.04
C ASP A 142 -10.17 5.66 3.40
N ASP A 143 -10.05 6.09 2.13
CA ASP A 143 -11.13 6.71 1.40
C ASP A 143 -12.12 5.63 0.98
N TYR A 144 -13.34 5.72 1.48
CA TYR A 144 -14.45 4.83 1.14
C TYR A 144 -14.30 3.36 1.56
N ALA A 145 -13.35 3.03 2.46
CA ALA A 145 -13.13 1.66 2.94
C ALA A 145 -14.40 0.96 3.45
N GLN A 146 -15.27 1.73 4.10
CA GLN A 146 -16.53 1.32 4.72
C GLN A 146 -17.77 1.68 3.88
N VAL A 147 -17.59 2.06 2.62
CA VAL A 147 -18.68 2.41 1.70
C VAL A 147 -18.91 1.25 0.72
N PRO A 148 -20.16 0.91 0.40
CA PRO A 148 -20.46 -0.16 -0.55
C PRO A 148 -19.83 0.07 -1.92
N VAL A 149 -19.33 -1.00 -2.55
CA VAL A 149 -18.60 -0.94 -3.84
C VAL A 149 -19.39 -0.22 -4.93
N ASP A 150 -20.70 -0.43 -5.03
CA ASP A 150 -21.52 0.21 -6.06
C ASP A 150 -21.59 1.73 -5.88
N ASP A 151 -21.71 2.19 -4.64
CA ASP A 151 -21.78 3.62 -4.31
C ASP A 151 -20.46 4.31 -4.63
N VAL A 152 -19.33 3.68 -4.28
CA VAL A 152 -18.00 4.18 -4.62
C VAL A 152 -17.82 4.23 -6.14
N THR A 153 -18.22 3.16 -6.84
CA THR A 153 -18.12 3.10 -8.30
C THR A 153 -18.93 4.21 -8.98
N ALA A 154 -20.13 4.50 -8.47
CA ALA A 154 -20.97 5.58 -8.96
C ALA A 154 -20.32 6.96 -8.75
N LEU A 155 -19.79 7.22 -7.55
CA LEU A 155 -19.10 8.46 -7.20
C LEU A 155 -17.87 8.69 -8.09
N LEU A 156 -17.02 7.67 -8.23
CA LEU A 156 -15.81 7.77 -9.05
C LEU A 156 -16.11 8.04 -10.53
N ASN A 157 -17.14 7.40 -11.07
CA ASN A 157 -17.57 7.67 -12.45
C ASN A 157 -18.11 9.09 -12.61
N GLN A 158 -18.85 9.61 -11.62
CA GLN A 158 -19.33 10.99 -11.62
C GLN A 158 -18.18 11.99 -11.60
N GLU A 159 -17.18 11.77 -10.73
CA GLU A 159 -15.99 12.61 -10.62
C GLU A 159 -15.17 12.61 -11.92
N LEU A 160 -14.99 11.44 -12.52
CA LEU A 160 -14.28 11.28 -13.79
C LEU A 160 -14.98 12.04 -14.92
N ASN A 161 -16.31 11.89 -15.04
CA ASN A 161 -17.09 12.60 -16.05
C ASN A 161 -17.01 14.13 -15.85
N ALA A 162 -17.13 14.60 -14.60
CA ALA A 162 -17.01 16.02 -14.28
C ALA A 162 -15.61 16.58 -14.58
N ALA A 163 -14.55 15.78 -14.41
CA ALA A 163 -13.19 16.18 -14.77
C ALA A 163 -13.03 16.30 -16.30
N ILE A 164 -13.55 15.33 -17.06
CA ILE A 164 -13.53 15.35 -18.53
C ILE A 164 -14.27 16.58 -19.07
N GLU A 165 -15.45 16.89 -18.54
CA GLU A 165 -16.23 18.07 -18.96
C GLU A 165 -15.48 19.39 -18.73
N ARG A 166 -14.71 19.50 -17.64
CA ARG A 166 -13.90 20.69 -17.35
C ARG A 166 -12.70 20.84 -18.28
N GLU A 167 -12.12 19.76 -18.77
CA GLU A 167 -10.99 19.82 -19.71
C GLU A 167 -11.42 20.16 -21.15
N ILE A 168 -12.68 19.86 -21.50
CA ILE A 168 -13.24 20.09 -22.83
C ILE A 168 -13.91 21.48 -22.95
N SER A 169 -14.20 22.14 -21.82
CA SER A 169 -14.80 23.48 -21.74
C SER A 169 -13.76 24.60 -21.75
#